data_AF-A0A7H8I0M1-F1
#
_entry.id   AF-A0A7H8I0M1-F1
#
_cell.length_a   1.000
_cell.length_b   1.000
_cell.length_c   1.000
_cell.angle_alpha   90.00
_cell.angle_beta   90.00
_cell.angle_gamma   90.00
#
_symmetry.space_group_name_H-M   'P 1'
#
loop_
_entity.id
_entity.type
_entity.pdbx_description
1 polymer ?
#
loop_
_entity_poly.entity_id
_entity_poly.type
_entity_poly.pdbx_seq_one_letter_code
_entity_poly.pdbx_strand_id
1 'polypeptide(L)'
;MSIGAVLAQLRGDFPDVTISKIRFLEAEGLVQPGRTPSGYRQFAAADVERLRFVLAAQRDHYLPLKVIKEQLDAADSGAGPTAALPRPPRRLVPIDAPAENVGLPVADDFTVGKELRLTREELLEQAGIDAPALAELQQYGLVRPGPAGFFDPDAVLVARTVKAMTEFGIEPRHLRAFRAAADREVGLLEQIVTPVYRHRDPEAKSRADEVVRELAALSVTLHTLLVKAGIRGVAGC
;
A
#
# COMPACT_ATOMS: atom_id res chain seq x y z
N MET A 1 -27.62 4.00 -22.19
CA MET A 1 -27.00 3.15 -23.23
C MET A 1 -27.24 1.68 -22.89
N SER A 2 -27.35 0.80 -23.89
CA SER A 2 -27.49 -0.65 -23.67
C SER A 2 -26.13 -1.30 -23.38
N ILE A 3 -26.11 -2.47 -22.74
CA ILE A 3 -24.86 -3.19 -22.44
C ILE A 3 -24.03 -3.52 -23.70
N GLY A 4 -24.69 -3.75 -24.84
CA GLY A 4 -24.02 -3.98 -26.12
C GLY A 4 -23.33 -2.73 -26.66
N ALA A 5 -23.94 -1.55 -26.50
CA ALA A 5 -23.34 -0.29 -26.87
C ALA A 5 -22.13 0.06 -25.96
N VAL A 6 -22.21 -0.27 -24.67
CA VAL A 6 -21.07 -0.13 -23.74
C VAL A 6 -19.92 -1.05 -24.13
N LEU A 7 -20.20 -2.32 -24.44
CA LEU A 7 -19.19 -3.27 -24.91
C LEU A 7 -18.45 -2.76 -26.16
N ALA A 8 -19.17 -2.21 -27.14
CA ALA A 8 -18.56 -1.66 -28.34
C ALA A 8 -17.60 -0.50 -28.04
N GLN A 9 -17.93 0.35 -27.06
CA GLN A 9 -17.07 1.47 -26.65
C GLN A 9 -15.84 1.03 -25.83
N LEU A 10 -15.94 -0.07 -25.07
CA LEU A 10 -14.83 -0.56 -24.25
C LEU A 10 -13.85 -1.44 -25.04
N ARG A 11 -14.30 -2.12 -26.10
CA ARG A 11 -13.47 -3.02 -26.91
C ARG A 11 -12.28 -2.35 -27.60
N GLY A 12 -12.34 -1.04 -27.84
CA GLY A 12 -11.23 -0.29 -28.43
C GLY A 12 -9.98 -0.35 -27.56
N ASP A 13 -10.15 -0.18 -26.24
CA ASP A 13 -9.05 -0.14 -25.27
C ASP A 13 -8.86 -1.48 -24.54
N PHE A 14 -9.91 -2.30 -24.48
CA PHE A 14 -9.98 -3.57 -23.75
C PHE A 14 -10.54 -4.68 -24.66
N PRO A 15 -9.75 -5.27 -25.56
CA PRO A 15 -10.25 -6.24 -26.55
C PRO A 15 -10.84 -7.50 -25.92
N ASP A 16 -10.37 -7.89 -24.73
CA ASP A 16 -10.80 -9.09 -24.01
C ASP A 16 -12.08 -8.90 -23.19
N VAL A 17 -12.64 -7.68 -23.17
CA VAL A 17 -13.86 -7.41 -22.39
C VAL A 17 -15.07 -8.08 -23.02
N THR A 18 -15.88 -8.75 -22.20
CA THR A 18 -17.10 -9.45 -22.60
C THR A 18 -18.32 -8.92 -21.86
N ILE A 19 -19.51 -9.20 -22.39
CA ILE A 19 -20.78 -8.88 -21.70
C ILE A 19 -20.83 -9.57 -20.32
N SER A 20 -20.33 -10.80 -20.21
CA SER A 20 -20.25 -11.54 -18.94
C SER A 20 -19.36 -10.82 -17.94
N LYS A 21 -18.21 -10.28 -18.36
CA LYS A 21 -17.33 -9.48 -17.50
C LYS A 21 -18.02 -8.20 -17.01
N ILE A 22 -18.73 -7.48 -17.88
CA ILE A 22 -19.44 -6.25 -17.49
C ILE A 22 -20.54 -6.56 -16.46
N ARG A 23 -21.31 -7.65 -16.66
CA ARG A 23 -22.33 -8.08 -15.70
C ARG A 23 -21.75 -8.53 -14.36
N PHE A 24 -20.58 -9.16 -14.39
CA PHE A 24 -19.87 -9.55 -13.18
C PHE A 24 -19.43 -8.30 -12.37
N LEU A 25 -18.86 -7.29 -13.02
CA LEU A 25 -18.47 -6.04 -12.36
C LEU A 25 -19.68 -5.26 -11.80
N GLU A 26 -20.83 -5.34 -12.48
CA GLU A 26 -22.11 -4.83 -11.95
C GLU A 26 -22.54 -5.60 -10.69
N ALA A 27 -22.48 -6.94 -10.70
CA ALA A 27 -22.87 -7.76 -9.55
C ALA A 27 -21.98 -7.52 -8.31
N GLU A 28 -20.68 -7.25 -8.51
CA GLU A 28 -19.73 -6.86 -7.46
C GLU A 28 -19.93 -5.40 -6.99
N GLY A 29 -20.82 -4.66 -7.66
CA GLY A 29 -21.23 -3.31 -7.30
C GLY A 29 -20.21 -2.22 -7.65
N LEU A 30 -19.38 -2.45 -8.67
CA LEU A 30 -18.42 -1.44 -9.18
C LEU A 30 -19.07 -0.45 -10.15
N VAL A 31 -20.22 -0.84 -10.72
CA VAL A 31 -21.07 -0.02 -11.57
C VAL A 31 -22.53 -0.29 -11.21
N GLN A 32 -23.36 0.74 -11.21
CA GLN A 32 -24.77 0.64 -10.84
C GLN A 32 -25.64 1.30 -11.93
N PRO A 33 -25.85 0.62 -13.07
CA PRO A 33 -26.64 1.17 -14.15
C PRO A 33 -28.11 1.33 -13.72
N GLY A 34 -28.71 2.44 -14.14
CA GLY A 34 -30.14 2.67 -13.95
C GLY A 34 -31.00 1.65 -14.70
N ARG A 35 -32.31 1.66 -14.45
CA ARG A 35 -33.29 0.85 -15.20
C ARG A 35 -34.22 1.74 -15.99
N THR A 36 -34.48 1.33 -17.23
CA THR A 36 -35.58 1.90 -18.03
C THR A 36 -36.94 1.54 -17.42
N PRO A 37 -38.02 2.29 -17.72
CA PRO A 37 -39.38 1.94 -17.33
C PRO A 37 -39.82 0.52 -17.77
N SER A 38 -39.21 0.00 -18.84
CA SER A 38 -39.43 -1.36 -19.35
C SER A 38 -38.52 -2.42 -18.70
N GLY A 39 -37.73 -2.08 -17.68
CA GLY A 39 -36.95 -3.02 -16.87
C GLY A 39 -35.53 -3.35 -17.36
N TYR A 40 -35.14 -2.88 -18.54
CA TYR A 40 -33.78 -3.07 -19.10
C TYR A 40 -32.75 -2.16 -18.46
N ARG A 41 -31.50 -2.64 -18.36
CA ARG A 41 -30.33 -1.87 -17.87
C ARG A 41 -30.02 -0.70 -18.79
N GLN A 42 -29.82 0.46 -18.19
CA GLN A 42 -29.47 1.71 -18.85
C GLN A 42 -28.19 2.26 -18.23
N PHE A 43 -27.08 2.06 -18.93
CA PHE A 43 -25.78 2.60 -18.53
C PHE A 43 -25.70 4.08 -18.92
N ALA A 44 -25.29 4.92 -17.98
CA ALA A 44 -24.95 6.32 -18.19
C ALA A 44 -23.50 6.46 -18.70
N ALA A 45 -23.10 7.66 -19.13
CA ALA A 45 -21.71 7.91 -19.52
C ALA A 45 -20.72 7.68 -18.36
N ALA A 46 -21.10 8.08 -17.15
CA ALA A 46 -20.33 7.84 -15.93
C ALA A 46 -20.08 6.35 -15.66
N ASP A 47 -21.04 5.48 -15.95
CA ASP A 47 -20.89 4.04 -15.79
C ASP A 47 -19.82 3.47 -16.74
N VAL A 48 -19.71 4.02 -17.95
CA VAL A 48 -18.69 3.61 -18.92
C VAL A 48 -17.30 4.05 -18.46
N GLU A 49 -17.16 5.28 -17.96
CA GLU A 49 -15.89 5.76 -17.39
C GLU A 49 -15.45 4.93 -16.18
N ARG A 50 -16.38 4.59 -15.29
CA ARG A 50 -16.10 3.66 -14.19
C ARG A 50 -15.62 2.30 -14.69
N LEU A 51 -16.28 1.73 -15.70
CA LEU A 51 -15.86 0.46 -16.29
C LEU A 51 -14.46 0.54 -16.93
N ARG A 52 -14.12 1.64 -17.61
CA ARG A 52 -12.76 1.89 -18.12
C ARG A 52 -11.73 1.90 -16.99
N PHE A 53 -12.02 2.64 -15.92
CA PHE A 53 -11.16 2.70 -14.75
C PHE A 53 -10.93 1.32 -14.12
N VAL A 54 -12.01 0.56 -13.91
CA VAL A 54 -11.94 -0.80 -13.34
C VAL A 54 -11.12 -1.72 -14.23
N LEU A 55 -11.35 -1.71 -15.55
CA LEU A 55 -10.65 -2.60 -16.48
C LEU A 55 -9.17 -2.23 -16.62
N ALA A 56 -8.83 -0.95 -16.65
CA ALA A 56 -7.44 -0.48 -16.63
C ALA A 56 -6.74 -0.90 -15.33
N ALA A 57 -7.37 -0.67 -14.18
CA ALA A 57 -6.83 -1.06 -12.87
C ALA A 57 -6.59 -2.57 -12.75
N GLN A 58 -7.43 -3.39 -13.37
CA GLN A 58 -7.20 -4.84 -13.43
C GLN A 58 -6.12 -5.24 -14.42
N ARG A 59 -6.05 -4.62 -15.60
CA ARG A 59 -5.08 -4.97 -16.66
C ARG A 59 -3.66 -4.53 -16.29
N ASP A 60 -3.52 -3.31 -15.81
CA ASP A 60 -2.23 -2.63 -15.69
C ASP A 60 -1.64 -2.79 -14.28
N HIS A 61 -2.50 -3.00 -13.27
CA HIS A 61 -2.10 -3.03 -11.86
C HIS A 61 -2.57 -4.27 -11.09
N TYR A 62 -3.31 -5.19 -11.73
CA TYR A 62 -3.79 -6.44 -11.13
C TYR A 62 -4.51 -6.24 -9.78
N LEU A 63 -5.23 -5.12 -9.63
CA LEU A 63 -5.85 -4.77 -8.34
C LEU A 63 -7.05 -5.66 -8.00
N PRO A 64 -7.19 -6.09 -6.73
CA PRO A 64 -8.41 -6.76 -6.26
C PRO A 64 -9.63 -5.84 -6.36
N LEU A 65 -10.79 -6.39 -6.72
CA LEU A 65 -12.03 -5.63 -6.93
C LEU A 65 -12.44 -4.79 -5.71
N LYS A 66 -12.17 -5.29 -4.50
CA LYS A 66 -12.42 -4.56 -3.24
C LYS A 66 -11.65 -3.25 -3.19
N VAL A 67 -10.38 -3.24 -3.60
CA VAL A 67 -9.52 -2.05 -3.60
C VAL A 67 -9.98 -1.05 -4.65
N ILE A 68 -10.38 -1.53 -5.83
CA ILE A 68 -10.92 -0.68 -6.91
C ILE A 68 -12.21 -0.01 -6.47
N LYS A 69 -13.11 -0.75 -5.81
CA LYS A 69 -14.37 -0.21 -5.26
C LYS A 69 -14.11 0.92 -4.26
N GLU A 70 -13.16 0.73 -3.36
CA GLU A 70 -12.74 1.74 -2.39
C GLU A 70 -12.11 3.00 -3.02
N GLN A 71 -11.51 2.90 -4.21
CA GLN A 71 -11.01 4.06 -4.95
C GLN A 71 -12.15 4.82 -5.63
N LEU A 72 -13.10 4.08 -6.21
CA LEU A 72 -14.30 4.65 -6.83
C LEU A 72 -15.20 5.37 -5.82
N ASP A 73 -15.41 4.78 -4.63
CA ASP A 73 -16.23 5.36 -3.57
C ASP A 73 -15.61 6.66 -3.02
N ALA A 74 -14.27 6.73 -2.96
CA ALA A 74 -13.55 7.93 -2.54
C ALA A 74 -13.63 9.06 -3.59
N ALA A 75 -13.64 8.72 -4.88
CA ALA A 75 -13.79 9.68 -5.96
C ALA A 75 -15.21 10.27 -6.03
N ASP A 76 -16.23 9.46 -5.76
CA ASP A 76 -17.64 9.87 -5.81
C ASP A 76 -18.08 10.76 -4.66
N SER A 77 -17.52 10.50 -3.47
CA SER A 77 -18.03 11.14 -2.26
C SER A 77 -17.68 12.63 -2.19
N GLY A 78 -16.85 13.16 -3.10
CA GLY A 78 -16.36 14.56 -3.09
C GLY A 78 -15.71 15.01 -1.77
N ALA A 79 -15.56 14.08 -0.83
CA ALA A 79 -15.09 14.29 0.51
C ALA A 79 -13.58 14.08 0.48
N GLY A 80 -12.84 15.16 0.76
CA GLY A 80 -11.47 15.03 1.26
C GLY A 80 -11.45 13.98 2.37
N PRO A 81 -10.38 13.17 2.46
CA PRO A 81 -10.42 11.88 3.14
C PRO A 81 -10.77 12.04 4.63
N THR A 82 -12.04 11.80 4.98
CA THR A 82 -12.49 11.74 6.37
C THR A 82 -12.36 10.31 6.88
N ALA A 83 -11.67 10.19 8.02
CA ALA A 83 -11.58 8.98 8.87
C ALA A 83 -11.22 7.70 8.11
N ALA A 84 -10.05 7.69 7.49
CA ALA A 84 -9.47 6.48 6.96
C ALA A 84 -8.73 5.72 8.07
N LEU A 85 -9.07 4.44 8.25
CA LEU A 85 -8.10 3.41 8.63
C LEU A 85 -6.75 3.73 7.96
N PRO A 86 -5.58 3.54 8.59
CA PRO A 86 -4.32 3.74 7.89
C PRO A 86 -4.23 2.70 6.77
N ARG A 87 -4.68 3.11 5.59
CA ARG A 87 -4.20 2.56 4.33
C ARG A 87 -2.75 3.01 4.22
N PRO A 88 -1.86 2.17 3.66
CA PRO A 88 -0.53 2.64 3.30
C PRO A 88 -0.67 3.93 2.48
N PRO A 89 0.23 4.92 2.65
CA PRO A 89 0.13 6.19 1.96
C PRO A 89 -0.09 5.90 0.47
N ARG A 90 -1.24 6.33 -0.06
CA ARG A 90 -1.54 6.17 -1.49
C ARG A 90 -0.57 7.08 -2.24
N ARG A 91 0.47 6.43 -2.76
CA ARG A 91 1.49 6.98 -3.64
C ARG A 91 0.82 7.63 -4.86
N LEU A 92 1.07 8.92 -5.05
CA LEU A 92 0.95 9.53 -6.38
C LEU A 92 2.25 9.18 -7.11
N VAL A 93 2.20 8.22 -8.02
CA VAL A 93 3.35 7.88 -8.86
C VAL A 93 3.42 8.94 -9.97
N PRO A 94 4.55 9.65 -10.16
CA PRO A 94 4.74 10.47 -11.34
C PRO A 94 4.53 9.61 -12.59
N ILE A 95 3.78 10.11 -13.58
CA ILE A 95 3.44 9.38 -14.83
C ILE A 95 4.71 8.91 -15.59
N ASP A 96 5.86 9.54 -15.33
CA ASP A 96 7.14 9.25 -15.98
C ASP A 96 8.08 8.31 -15.19
N ALA A 97 7.63 7.69 -14.09
CA ALA A 97 8.45 6.68 -13.41
C ALA A 97 8.57 5.42 -14.28
N PRO A 98 9.79 4.90 -14.55
CA PRO A 98 9.96 3.66 -15.31
C PRO A 98 9.13 2.53 -14.70
N ALA A 99 8.40 1.78 -15.53
CA ALA A 99 7.48 0.71 -15.12
C ALA A 99 8.15 -0.36 -14.22
N GLU A 100 9.47 -0.46 -14.29
CA GLU A 100 10.31 -1.39 -13.50
C GLU A 100 10.37 -1.05 -12.01
N ASN A 101 10.04 0.19 -11.60
CA ASN A 101 10.12 0.68 -10.22
C ASN A 101 8.77 0.73 -9.49
N VAL A 102 7.69 0.28 -10.12
CA VAL A 102 6.36 0.27 -9.52
C VAL A 102 6.34 -0.68 -8.31
N GLY A 103 6.13 -0.12 -7.11
CA GLY A 103 6.10 -0.86 -5.86
C GLY A 103 7.45 -0.97 -5.12
N LEU A 104 8.53 -0.39 -5.65
CA LEU A 104 9.77 -0.20 -4.90
C LEU A 104 9.72 1.10 -4.04
N PRO A 105 10.39 1.11 -2.89
CA PRO A 105 10.53 2.32 -2.05
C PRO A 105 11.24 3.46 -2.79
N VAL A 106 10.81 4.69 -2.55
CA VAL A 106 11.46 5.93 -3.00
C VAL A 106 11.79 6.83 -1.83
N ALA A 107 12.66 7.82 -2.05
CA ALA A 107 13.10 8.75 -1.00
C ALA A 107 11.94 9.41 -0.24
N ASP A 108 10.85 9.74 -0.93
CA ASP A 108 9.66 10.34 -0.31
C ASP A 108 8.96 9.43 0.69
N ASP A 109 9.08 8.10 0.56
CA ASP A 109 8.54 7.14 1.52
C ASP A 109 9.24 7.22 2.89
N PHE A 110 10.45 7.80 2.93
CA PHE A 110 11.26 8.01 4.14
C PHE A 110 11.18 9.46 4.65
N THR A 111 10.24 10.25 4.12
CA THR A 111 9.92 11.55 4.73
C THR A 111 9.28 11.33 6.09
N VAL A 112 9.72 12.10 7.10
CA VAL A 112 9.05 12.11 8.40
C VAL A 112 7.69 12.78 8.21
N GLY A 113 6.66 11.96 7.99
CA GLY A 113 5.27 12.42 7.85
C GLY A 113 4.75 13.04 9.15
N LYS A 114 3.66 13.82 9.06
CA LYS A 114 2.96 14.34 10.26
C LYS A 114 2.69 13.20 11.23
N GLU A 115 3.17 13.36 12.46
CA GLU A 115 3.07 12.41 13.56
C GLU A 115 1.60 12.06 13.87
N LEU A 116 1.05 11.09 13.15
CA LEU A 116 -0.14 10.38 13.60
C LEU A 116 0.28 9.53 14.79
N ARG A 117 0.07 10.09 15.98
CA ARG A 117 0.34 9.43 17.26
C ARG A 117 -0.88 8.58 17.61
N LEU A 118 -0.70 7.27 17.54
CA LEU A 118 -1.72 6.30 17.88
C LEU A 118 -1.57 5.86 19.34
N THR A 119 -2.68 5.78 20.05
CA THR A 119 -2.74 5.13 21.36
C THR A 119 -2.61 3.62 21.23
N ARG A 120 -2.44 2.94 22.36
CA ARG A 120 -2.42 1.47 22.39
C ARG A 120 -3.75 0.91 21.89
N GLU A 121 -4.86 1.48 22.34
CA GLU A 121 -6.22 1.06 22.00
C GLU A 121 -6.47 1.22 20.50
N GLU A 122 -6.06 2.35 19.91
CA GLU A 122 -6.16 2.61 18.47
C GLU A 122 -5.32 1.61 17.66
N LEU A 123 -4.10 1.28 18.12
CA LEU A 123 -3.29 0.26 17.44
C LEU A 123 -3.96 -1.11 17.47
N LEU A 124 -4.50 -1.54 18.62
CA LEU A 124 -5.17 -2.84 18.75
C LEU A 124 -6.40 -2.92 17.82
N GLU A 125 -7.23 -1.88 17.84
CA GLU A 125 -8.42 -1.77 16.99
C GLU A 125 -8.04 -1.79 15.51
N GLN A 126 -7.11 -0.92 15.10
CA GLN A 126 -6.73 -0.81 13.70
C GLN A 126 -5.98 -2.04 13.23
N ALA A 127 -5.07 -2.62 14.01
CA ALA A 127 -4.36 -3.84 13.62
C ALA A 127 -5.23 -5.10 13.71
N GLY A 128 -6.36 -5.03 14.42
CA GLY A 128 -7.23 -6.18 14.67
C GLY A 128 -6.53 -7.27 15.48
N ILE A 129 -5.70 -6.88 16.45
CA ILE A 129 -5.00 -7.80 17.37
C ILE A 129 -5.43 -7.51 18.81
N ASP A 130 -5.19 -8.45 19.72
CA ASP A 130 -5.46 -8.27 21.14
C ASP A 130 -4.22 -7.84 21.93
N ALA A 131 -4.42 -7.49 23.21
CA ALA A 131 -3.34 -7.02 24.07
C ALA A 131 -2.22 -8.06 24.29
N PRO A 132 -2.51 -9.37 24.44
CA PRO A 132 -1.48 -10.41 24.46
C PRO A 132 -0.65 -10.46 23.17
N ALA A 133 -1.27 -10.43 21.99
CA ALA A 133 -0.53 -10.42 20.73
C ALA A 133 0.38 -9.19 20.62
N LEU A 134 -0.09 -8.00 20.99
CA LEU A 134 0.75 -6.81 21.03
C LEU A 134 1.94 -6.97 22.00
N ALA A 135 1.72 -7.57 23.17
CA ALA A 135 2.80 -7.82 24.13
C ALA A 135 3.87 -8.75 23.55
N GLU A 136 3.49 -9.79 22.80
CA GLU A 136 4.45 -10.65 22.09
C GLU A 136 5.22 -9.88 21.02
N LEU A 137 4.53 -9.06 20.20
CA LEU A 137 5.19 -8.22 19.20
C LEU A 137 6.23 -7.27 19.83
N GLN A 138 5.92 -6.70 21.00
CA GLN A 138 6.84 -5.87 21.77
C GLN A 138 8.00 -6.68 22.35
N GLN A 139 7.72 -7.86 22.91
CA GLN A 139 8.73 -8.76 23.48
C GLN A 139 9.79 -9.16 22.43
N TYR A 140 9.37 -9.42 21.20
CA TYR A 140 10.28 -9.74 20.09
C TYR A 140 10.80 -8.51 19.34
N GLY A 141 10.44 -7.30 19.79
CA GLY A 141 10.93 -6.04 19.25
C GLY A 141 10.43 -5.71 17.85
N LEU A 142 9.36 -6.37 17.38
CA LEU A 142 8.74 -6.13 16.08
C LEU A 142 7.96 -4.81 16.08
N VAL A 143 7.31 -4.49 17.19
CA VAL A 143 6.60 -3.23 17.41
C VAL A 143 7.16 -2.56 18.67
N ARG A 144 7.40 -1.25 18.63
CA ARG A 144 7.85 -0.48 19.79
C ARG A 144 7.12 0.86 19.83
N PRO A 145 6.65 1.33 21.00
CA PRO A 145 6.17 2.69 21.13
C PRO A 145 7.36 3.65 20.97
N GLY A 146 7.08 4.84 20.44
CA GLY A 146 8.04 5.94 20.43
C GLY A 146 8.34 6.46 21.85
N PRO A 147 9.25 7.46 21.98
CA PRO A 147 9.69 7.98 23.28
C PRO A 147 8.55 8.49 24.18
N ALA A 148 7.46 9.00 23.57
CA ALA A 148 6.29 9.50 24.26
C ALA A 148 5.22 8.43 24.56
N GLY A 149 5.48 7.15 24.27
CA GLY A 149 4.56 6.04 24.50
C GLY A 149 3.51 5.80 23.39
N PHE A 150 3.49 6.65 22.36
CA PHE A 150 2.58 6.51 21.20
C PHE A 150 3.18 5.62 20.10
N PHE A 151 2.32 5.06 19.27
CA PHE A 151 2.70 4.30 18.08
C PHE A 151 2.52 5.14 16.82
N ASP A 152 3.27 4.81 15.78
CA ASP A 152 3.10 5.37 14.45
C ASP A 152 2.17 4.47 13.59
N PRO A 153 1.74 4.94 12.40
CA PRO A 153 0.96 4.11 11.47
C PRO A 153 1.69 2.86 10.99
N ASP A 154 3.03 2.87 10.95
CA ASP A 154 3.82 1.72 10.51
C ASP A 154 3.74 0.56 11.50
N ALA A 155 3.65 0.85 12.81
CA ALA A 155 3.41 -0.14 13.85
C ALA A 155 2.10 -0.93 13.62
N VAL A 156 1.06 -0.27 13.11
CA VAL A 156 -0.20 -0.94 12.72
C VAL A 156 0.03 -1.87 11.53
N LEU A 157 0.76 -1.41 10.51
CA LEU A 157 1.07 -2.22 9.33
C LEU A 157 1.93 -3.43 9.67
N VAL A 158 2.93 -3.27 10.52
CA VAL A 158 3.75 -4.37 11.06
C VAL A 158 2.86 -5.36 11.80
N ALA A 159 2.03 -4.89 12.74
CA ALA A 159 1.13 -5.75 13.51
C ALA A 159 0.17 -6.56 12.62
N ARG A 160 -0.45 -5.92 11.61
CA ARG A 160 -1.32 -6.61 10.63
C ARG A 160 -0.55 -7.63 9.80
N THR A 161 0.65 -7.29 9.37
CA THR A 161 1.48 -8.19 8.56
C THR A 161 1.87 -9.42 9.37
N VAL A 162 2.32 -9.25 10.61
CA VAL A 162 2.64 -10.38 11.49
C VAL A 162 1.41 -11.22 11.77
N LYS A 163 0.24 -10.60 12.02
CA LYS A 163 -1.03 -11.32 12.15
C LYS A 163 -1.35 -12.17 10.92
N ALA A 164 -1.16 -11.65 9.71
CA ALA A 164 -1.37 -12.45 8.50
C ALA A 164 -0.36 -13.60 8.38
N MET A 165 0.89 -13.40 8.81
CA MET A 165 1.91 -14.46 8.83
C MET A 165 1.57 -15.60 9.80
N THR A 166 0.85 -15.33 10.90
CA THR A 166 0.43 -16.37 11.84
C THR A 166 -0.60 -17.34 11.22
N GLU A 167 -1.38 -16.89 10.23
CA GLU A 167 -2.27 -17.77 9.45
C GLU A 167 -1.50 -18.86 8.68
N PHE A 168 -0.21 -18.63 8.43
CA PHE A 168 0.72 -19.59 7.82
C PHE A 168 1.61 -20.30 8.85
N GLY A 169 1.32 -20.17 10.15
CA GLY A 169 2.09 -20.78 11.25
C GLY A 169 3.39 -20.04 11.61
N ILE A 170 3.63 -18.85 11.05
CA ILE A 170 4.82 -18.06 11.34
C ILE A 170 4.53 -17.09 12.50
N GLU A 171 4.84 -17.53 13.71
CA GLU A 171 4.70 -16.73 14.93
C GLU A 171 5.79 -15.65 15.12
N PRO A 172 5.54 -14.61 15.95
CA PRO A 172 6.50 -13.55 16.26
C PRO A 172 7.91 -14.05 16.67
N ARG A 173 7.99 -15.17 17.40
CA ARG A 173 9.27 -15.76 17.83
C ARG A 173 10.18 -16.16 16.67
N HIS A 174 9.61 -16.48 15.50
CA HIS A 174 10.34 -16.86 14.28
C HIS A 174 10.87 -15.64 13.52
N LEU A 175 10.37 -14.44 13.83
CA LEU A 175 10.69 -13.21 13.09
C LEU A 175 11.90 -12.45 13.62
N ARG A 176 12.60 -13.00 14.64
CA ARG A 176 13.82 -12.39 15.20
C ARG A 176 14.89 -12.12 14.15
N ALA A 177 15.04 -13.01 13.16
CA ALA A 177 16.00 -12.83 12.08
C ALA A 177 15.66 -11.62 11.18
N PHE A 178 14.37 -11.39 10.90
CA PHE A 178 13.91 -10.21 10.18
C PHE A 178 14.19 -8.93 10.98
N ARG A 179 13.89 -8.94 12.29
CA ARG A 179 14.21 -7.79 13.15
C ARG A 179 15.70 -7.48 13.16
N ALA A 180 16.54 -8.50 13.33
CA ALA A 180 17.99 -8.34 13.36
C ALA A 180 18.55 -7.86 12.01
N ALA A 181 17.95 -8.24 10.88
CA ALA A 181 18.32 -7.73 9.57
C ALA A 181 17.99 -6.24 9.44
N ALA A 182 16.78 -5.83 9.82
CA ALA A 182 16.38 -4.43 9.83
C ALA A 182 17.30 -3.57 10.72
N ASP A 183 17.63 -4.06 11.93
CA ASP A 183 18.55 -3.36 12.85
C ASP A 183 19.94 -3.13 12.24
N ARG A 184 20.45 -4.11 11.46
CA ARG A 184 21.73 -3.96 10.76
C ARG A 184 21.68 -2.94 9.63
N GLU A 185 20.59 -2.92 8.87
CA GLU A 185 20.39 -1.94 7.78
C GLU A 185 20.28 -0.51 8.34
N VAL A 186 19.52 -0.33 9.42
CA VAL A 186 19.44 0.95 10.13
C VAL A 186 20.80 1.38 10.66
N GLY A 187 21.53 0.48 11.32
CA GLY A 187 22.86 0.79 11.86
C GLY A 187 23.89 1.18 10.79
N LEU A 188 23.82 0.60 9.58
CA LEU A 188 24.66 0.99 8.46
C LEU A 188 24.34 2.42 7.99
N LEU A 189 23.06 2.77 7.88
CA LEU A 189 22.64 4.13 7.53
C LEU A 189 23.06 5.14 8.61
N GLU A 190 22.87 4.82 9.89
CA GLU A 190 23.30 5.68 11.01
C GLU A 190 24.80 6.01 10.95
N GLN A 191 25.65 5.04 10.62
CA GLN A 191 27.10 5.26 10.48
C GLN A 191 27.46 6.23 9.35
N ILE A 192 26.73 6.20 8.24
CA ILE A 192 26.97 7.08 7.08
C ILE A 192 26.57 8.52 7.41
N VAL A 193 25.48 8.69 8.16
CA VAL A 193 24.83 10.00 8.34
C VAL A 193 25.38 10.75 9.56
N THR A 194 25.83 10.02 10.60
CA THR A 194 26.39 10.60 11.84
C THR A 194 27.44 11.70 11.62
N PRO A 195 28.40 11.58 10.68
CA PRO A 195 29.38 12.64 10.42
C PRO A 195 28.76 13.94 9.90
N VAL A 196 27.68 13.86 9.11
CA VAL A 196 27.08 15.02 8.44
C VAL A 196 26.31 15.90 9.43
N TYR A 197 25.62 15.30 10.40
CA TYR A 197 24.92 16.05 11.46
C TYR A 197 25.85 16.73 12.47
N ARG A 198 27.15 16.44 12.47
CA ARG A 198 28.11 17.16 13.34
C ARG A 198 28.36 18.59 12.87
N HIS A 199 28.15 18.91 11.59
CA HIS A 199 28.24 20.26 11.08
C HIS A 199 26.92 21.02 11.27
N ARG A 200 26.97 22.19 11.92
CA ARG A 200 25.80 23.02 12.29
C ARG A 200 25.22 23.87 11.16
N ASP A 201 25.57 23.59 9.90
CA ASP A 201 25.06 24.32 8.74
C ASP A 201 23.67 23.78 8.34
N PRO A 202 22.60 24.60 8.38
CA PRO A 202 21.26 24.17 7.98
C PRO A 202 21.15 23.66 6.54
N GLU A 203 21.90 24.21 5.60
CA GLU A 203 21.89 23.75 4.20
C GLU A 203 22.60 22.40 4.06
N ALA A 204 23.71 22.21 4.76
CA ALA A 204 24.38 20.91 4.84
C ALA A 204 23.48 19.85 5.49
N LYS A 205 22.69 20.22 6.51
CA LYS A 205 21.73 19.33 7.15
C LYS A 205 20.60 18.91 6.20
N SER A 206 20.01 19.86 5.46
CA SER A 206 18.95 19.55 4.48
C SER A 206 19.45 18.60 3.39
N ARG A 207 20.67 18.82 2.88
CA ARG A 207 21.30 17.90 1.92
C ARG A 207 21.59 16.53 2.53
N ALA A 208 21.98 16.48 3.80
CA ALA A 208 22.15 15.22 4.52
C ALA A 208 20.83 14.45 4.58
N ASP A 209 19.73 15.10 4.98
CA ASP A 209 18.40 14.51 5.09
C ASP A 209 17.88 13.98 3.74
N GLU A 210 18.22 14.63 2.63
CA GLU A 210 17.95 14.14 1.28
C GLU A 210 18.76 12.88 0.96
N VAL A 211 20.08 12.91 1.17
CA VAL A 211 20.96 11.75 0.95
C VAL A 211 20.56 10.55 1.82
N VAL A 212 20.15 10.78 3.07
CA VAL A 212 19.65 9.73 3.97
C VAL A 212 18.44 9.03 3.35
N ARG A 213 17.47 9.81 2.86
CA ARG A 213 16.24 9.28 2.28
C ARG A 213 16.50 8.49 1.00
N GLU A 214 17.41 8.98 0.16
CA GLU A 214 17.86 8.24 -1.03
C GLU A 214 18.54 6.92 -0.66
N LEU A 215 19.49 6.95 0.28
CA LEU A 215 20.19 5.76 0.73
C LEU A 215 19.25 4.74 1.40
N ALA A 216 18.26 5.21 2.17
CA ALA A 216 17.24 4.35 2.75
C ALA A 216 16.40 3.66 1.68
N ALA A 217 15.94 4.40 0.67
CA ALA A 217 15.20 3.84 -0.46
C ALA A 217 16.01 2.81 -1.25
N LEU A 218 17.29 3.08 -1.51
CA LEU A 218 18.20 2.14 -2.17
C LEU A 218 18.46 0.90 -1.32
N SER A 219 18.64 1.04 -0.01
CA SER A 219 18.86 -0.09 0.91
C SER A 219 17.66 -1.04 0.93
N VAL A 220 16.45 -0.51 1.08
CA VAL A 220 15.23 -1.35 1.11
C VAL A 220 14.94 -1.96 -0.26
N THR A 221 15.25 -1.23 -1.35
CA THR A 221 15.19 -1.79 -2.72
C THR A 221 16.15 -2.97 -2.87
N LEU A 222 17.42 -2.80 -2.47
CA LEU A 222 18.42 -3.86 -2.50
C LEU A 222 17.97 -5.07 -1.69
N HIS A 223 17.48 -4.87 -0.46
CA HIS A 223 16.94 -5.93 0.38
C HIS A 223 15.83 -6.71 -0.34
N THR A 224 14.85 -5.99 -0.89
CA THR A 224 13.72 -6.58 -1.61
C THR A 224 14.19 -7.42 -2.80
N LEU A 225 15.16 -6.91 -3.57
CA LEU A 225 15.72 -7.62 -4.71
C LEU A 225 16.52 -8.86 -4.30
N LEU A 226 17.32 -8.78 -3.25
CA LEU A 226 18.08 -9.93 -2.71
C LEU A 226 17.15 -11.03 -2.20
N VAL A 227 16.08 -10.67 -1.48
CA VAL A 227 15.06 -11.62 -1.02
C VAL A 227 14.34 -12.26 -2.21
N LYS A 228 13.90 -11.46 -3.20
CA LYS A 228 13.25 -11.98 -4.42
C LYS A 228 14.17 -12.95 -5.17
N ALA A 229 15.44 -12.61 -5.34
CA ALA A 229 16.42 -13.46 -6.01
C ALA A 229 16.67 -14.77 -5.23
N GLY A 230 16.79 -14.69 -3.90
CA GLY A 230 16.94 -15.87 -3.04
C GLY A 230 15.75 -16.82 -3.10
N ILE A 231 14.52 -16.28 -3.03
CA ILE A 231 13.28 -17.08 -3.10
C ILE A 231 13.15 -17.77 -4.46
N ARG A 232 13.46 -17.09 -5.57
CA ARG A 232 13.49 -17.70 -6.91
C ARG A 232 14.41 -18.92 -6.96
N GLY A 233 15.60 -18.80 -6.38
CA GLY A 233 16.55 -19.91 -6.26
C GLY A 233 16.03 -21.11 -5.44
N VAL A 234 15.22 -20.87 -4.41
CA VAL A 234 14.59 -21.93 -3.60
C VAL A 234 13.37 -22.54 -4.30
N ALA A 235 12.59 -21.71 -5.00
CA ALA A 235 11.38 -22.12 -5.71
C ALA A 235 11.66 -22.80 -7.06
N GLY A 236 12.91 -22.77 -7.55
CA GLY A 236 13.32 -23.38 -8.81
C GLY A 236 12.86 -22.63 -10.07
N CYS A 237 12.56 -21.33 -9.94
CA CYS A 237 12.14 -20.45 -11.03
C CYS A 237 13.22 -19.43 -11.39
#